data_AF-A0A8S2PMJ4-F1
#
_entry.id   AF-A0A8S2PMJ4-F1
#
_cell.length_a   1.000
_cell.length_b   1.000
_cell.length_c   1.000
_cell.angle_alpha   90.00
_cell.angle_beta   90.00
_cell.angle_gamma   90.00
#
_symmetry.space_group_name_H-M   'P 1'
#
loop_
_entity.id
_entity.type
_entity.pdbx_description
1 polymer ?
#
loop_
_entity_poly.entity_id
_entity_poly.type
_entity_poly.pdbx_seq_one_letter_code
_entity_poly.pdbx_strand_id
1 'polypeptide(L)'
;MRTTPFITDDEIKYFFHDDSECIKRSFIQPDVQNAFVRPTERDDVSESLNYSLLMHKRTFVHELPPIKWKCRAPLGNDKLCERMDRYKCPFHGRIIARDEQGQPADETIRIQEQEKLTKKRTIPEWQDPEMLEDIRLATGVDLKINQGNKTKKKKKNESGLTELAIEENTARKRLEKILFNQSSLKRIGAALDRDERRRNEEKFHHQFNYSLNN
;
A
#
# COMPACT_ATOMS: atom_id res chain seq x y z
N MET A 1 -19.07 -47.11 -44.56
CA MET A 1 -17.70 -47.57 -44.85
C MET A 1 -17.01 -46.52 -45.70
N ARG A 2 -16.17 -45.68 -45.08
CA ARG A 2 -15.25 -44.78 -45.79
C ARG A 2 -13.92 -44.84 -45.05
N THR A 3 -13.00 -45.55 -45.67
CA THR A 3 -11.60 -45.70 -45.35
C THR A 3 -10.89 -44.37 -45.52
N THR A 4 -10.41 -43.77 -44.44
CA THR A 4 -9.42 -42.69 -44.47
C THR A 4 -8.03 -43.33 -44.52
N PRO A 5 -7.13 -42.86 -45.41
CA PRO A 5 -5.81 -43.47 -45.55
C PRO A 5 -4.92 -43.22 -44.34
N PHE A 6 -4.14 -44.25 -44.06
CA PHE A 6 -3.05 -44.35 -43.11
C PHE A 6 -1.95 -43.36 -43.53
N ILE A 7 -1.64 -42.38 -42.67
CA ILE A 7 -0.48 -41.50 -42.85
C ILE A 7 0.68 -42.19 -42.14
N THR A 8 1.70 -42.56 -42.90
CA THR A 8 2.95 -43.14 -42.42
C THR A 8 3.81 -42.07 -41.75
N ASP A 9 4.38 -42.38 -40.58
CA ASP A 9 5.22 -41.49 -39.76
C ASP A 9 6.64 -41.26 -40.32
N ASP A 10 6.76 -40.94 -41.62
CA ASP A 10 8.04 -40.62 -42.25
C ASP A 10 7.90 -39.34 -43.08
N GLU A 11 7.90 -38.19 -42.39
CA GLU A 11 8.46 -36.89 -42.83
C GLU A 11 7.94 -35.76 -41.92
N ILE A 12 8.35 -35.75 -40.66
CA ILE A 12 8.46 -34.50 -39.90
C ILE A 12 9.93 -34.10 -39.96
N LYS A 13 10.33 -33.53 -41.09
CA LYS A 13 11.59 -32.76 -41.17
C LYS A 13 11.43 -31.55 -40.27
N TYR A 14 12.01 -31.63 -39.08
CA TYR A 14 12.22 -30.49 -38.23
C TYR A 14 13.02 -29.45 -39.02
N PHE A 15 12.35 -28.38 -39.42
CA PHE A 15 12.97 -27.21 -40.03
C PHE A 15 13.62 -26.40 -38.90
N PHE A 16 14.74 -26.90 -38.36
CA PHE A 16 15.66 -26.06 -37.61
C PHE A 16 16.28 -25.11 -38.63
N HIS A 17 15.90 -23.82 -38.59
CA HIS A 17 16.73 -22.80 -39.22
C HIS A 17 18.07 -22.84 -38.48
N ASP A 18 19.14 -23.13 -39.22
CA ASP A 18 20.52 -22.87 -38.79
C ASP A 18 20.66 -21.35 -38.63
N ASP A 19 20.34 -20.83 -37.44
CA ASP A 19 20.59 -19.45 -37.04
C ASP A 19 22.10 -19.25 -36.82
N SER A 20 22.87 -19.33 -37.91
CA SER A 20 24.31 -19.06 -37.94
C SER A 20 24.63 -17.56 -38.02
N GLU A 21 23.61 -16.71 -38.12
CA GLU A 21 23.77 -15.26 -38.08
C GLU A 21 23.11 -14.70 -36.83
N CYS A 22 23.90 -14.66 -35.75
CA CYS A 22 23.64 -13.80 -34.61
C CYS A 22 23.42 -12.36 -35.12
N ILE A 23 22.17 -11.92 -35.16
CA ILE A 23 21.83 -10.51 -35.32
C ILE A 23 22.45 -9.82 -34.10
N LYS A 24 23.59 -9.14 -34.32
CA LYS A 24 24.24 -8.28 -33.34
C LYS A 24 23.32 -7.11 -33.04
N ARG A 25 22.33 -7.32 -32.17
CA ARG A 25 21.54 -6.25 -31.60
C ARG A 25 22.45 -5.50 -30.65
N SER A 26 23.03 -4.40 -31.10
CA SER A 26 23.79 -3.51 -30.24
C SER A 26 22.87 -2.96 -29.15
N PHE A 27 23.07 -3.43 -27.92
CA PHE A 27 22.43 -2.87 -26.75
C PHE A 27 23.00 -1.47 -26.53
N ILE A 28 22.24 -0.45 -26.89
CA ILE A 28 22.57 0.94 -26.55
C ILE A 28 22.17 1.11 -25.09
N GLN A 29 23.15 1.16 -24.18
CA GLN A 29 22.87 1.60 -22.82
C GLN A 29 22.37 3.05 -22.89
N PRO A 30 21.18 3.37 -22.35
CA PRO A 30 20.79 4.76 -22.21
C PRO A 30 21.78 5.43 -21.25
N ASP A 31 22.22 6.64 -21.59
CA ASP A 31 23.08 7.45 -20.73
C ASP A 31 22.36 7.73 -19.40
N VAL A 32 22.66 6.95 -18.38
CA VAL A 32 22.11 7.13 -17.04
C VAL A 32 22.94 8.21 -16.36
N GLN A 33 22.47 9.46 -16.39
CA GLN A 33 23.09 10.61 -15.71
C GLN A 33 22.88 10.56 -14.17
N ASN A 34 23.02 9.40 -13.56
CA ASN A 34 22.90 9.24 -12.11
C ASN A 34 24.32 9.09 -11.53
N ALA A 35 24.79 10.12 -10.82
CA ALA A 35 26.15 10.25 -10.29
C ALA A 35 26.63 9.14 -9.32
N PHE A 36 25.79 8.15 -9.03
CA PHE A 36 26.09 7.03 -8.14
C PHE A 36 26.70 5.81 -8.84
N VAL A 37 26.60 5.72 -10.17
CA VAL A 37 27.25 4.66 -10.97
C VAL A 37 28.22 5.33 -11.92
N ARG A 38 29.51 5.34 -11.59
CA ARG A 38 30.56 5.75 -12.53
C ARG A 38 30.90 4.56 -13.42
N PRO A 39 30.84 4.69 -14.75
CA PRO A 39 31.47 3.72 -15.63
C PRO A 39 32.97 3.73 -15.32
N THR A 40 33.49 2.62 -14.84
CA THR A 40 34.93 2.45 -14.64
C THR A 40 35.61 2.59 -16.01
N GLU A 41 36.61 3.46 -16.08
CA GLU A 41 37.42 3.62 -17.29
C GLU A 41 37.99 2.28 -17.73
N ARG A 42 38.03 2.08 -19.04
CA ARG A 42 38.20 0.79 -19.72
C ARG A 42 39.55 0.15 -19.36
N ASP A 43 39.48 -1.02 -18.73
CA ASP A 43 40.52 -2.04 -18.82
C ASP A 43 39.96 -3.21 -19.62
N ASP A 44 40.70 -3.55 -20.68
CA ASP A 44 40.68 -4.75 -21.51
C ASP A 44 39.50 -5.72 -21.33
N VAL A 45 38.72 -5.85 -22.40
CA VAL A 45 37.75 -6.93 -22.60
C VAL A 45 38.49 -8.26 -22.55
N SER A 46 38.64 -8.84 -21.36
CA SER A 46 39.07 -10.21 -21.23
C SER A 46 37.97 -11.10 -21.76
N GLU A 47 38.32 -11.86 -22.79
CA GLU A 47 37.54 -12.84 -23.53
C GLU A 47 37.14 -14.07 -22.66
N SER A 48 36.81 -13.83 -21.39
CA SER A 48 36.55 -14.83 -20.35
C SER A 48 35.13 -14.81 -19.80
N LEU A 49 34.26 -13.89 -20.27
CA LEU A 49 32.86 -13.80 -19.84
C LEU A 49 31.89 -14.67 -20.67
N ASN A 50 32.41 -15.56 -21.51
CA ASN A 50 31.59 -16.58 -22.20
C ASN A 50 31.26 -17.80 -21.32
N TYR A 51 31.63 -17.80 -20.03
CA TYR A 51 31.46 -18.96 -19.16
C TYR A 51 30.17 -19.00 -18.31
N SER A 52 29.32 -17.98 -18.39
CA SER A 52 28.11 -17.86 -17.53
C SER A 52 26.81 -18.33 -18.20
N LEU A 53 26.78 -18.41 -19.53
CA LEU A 53 25.59 -18.79 -20.31
C LEU A 53 25.61 -20.24 -20.82
N LEU A 54 26.50 -21.10 -20.29
CA LEU A 54 26.24 -22.54 -20.35
C LEU A 54 25.03 -22.80 -19.44
N MET A 55 23.85 -22.82 -20.06
CA MET A 55 22.61 -23.31 -19.47
C MET A 55 22.89 -24.67 -18.82
N HIS A 56 23.11 -24.68 -17.51
CA HIS A 56 23.33 -25.89 -16.74
C HIS A 56 22.00 -26.65 -16.69
N LYS A 57 21.70 -27.38 -17.77
CA LYS A 57 20.56 -28.29 -17.87
C LYS A 57 20.79 -29.43 -16.88
N ARG A 58 20.30 -29.26 -15.65
CA ARG A 58 20.15 -30.39 -14.72
C ARG A 58 19.03 -31.25 -15.27
N THR A 59 19.39 -32.39 -15.85
CA THR A 59 18.45 -33.47 -16.08
C THR A 59 17.91 -33.89 -14.71
N PHE A 60 16.60 -33.81 -14.52
CA PHE A 60 15.95 -34.23 -13.28
C PHE A 60 16.03 -35.77 -13.19
N VAL A 61 17.05 -36.31 -12.52
CA VAL A 61 17.37 -37.76 -12.46
C VAL A 61 16.45 -38.56 -11.51
N HIS A 62 15.27 -38.03 -11.16
CA HIS A 62 14.46 -38.57 -10.08
C HIS A 62 13.06 -38.81 -10.64
N GLU A 63 12.43 -39.92 -10.26
CA GLU A 63 11.01 -40.10 -10.52
C GLU A 63 10.24 -39.18 -9.58
N LEU A 64 9.44 -38.29 -10.18
CA LEU A 64 8.58 -37.39 -9.44
C LEU A 64 7.47 -38.24 -8.77
N PRO A 65 7.39 -38.31 -7.43
CA PRO A 65 6.28 -39.02 -6.80
C PRO A 65 4.92 -38.48 -7.29
N PRO A 66 3.95 -39.37 -7.53
CA PRO A 66 2.63 -38.99 -8.01
C PRO A 66 1.91 -38.12 -6.98
N ILE A 67 1.06 -37.22 -7.48
CA ILE A 67 0.25 -36.34 -6.64
C ILE A 67 -0.83 -37.18 -5.97
N LYS A 68 -0.86 -37.17 -4.64
CA LYS A 68 -1.74 -38.03 -3.84
C LYS A 68 -3.19 -37.53 -3.79
N TRP A 69 -3.41 -36.21 -3.87
CA TRP A 69 -4.69 -35.58 -3.58
C TRP A 69 -4.81 -34.18 -4.18
N LYS A 70 -6.05 -33.72 -4.40
CA LYS A 70 -6.37 -32.33 -4.75
C LYS A 70 -6.47 -31.47 -3.49
N CYS A 71 -6.30 -30.16 -3.62
CA CYS A 71 -6.34 -29.22 -2.49
C CYS A 71 -7.66 -29.26 -1.71
N ARG A 72 -8.81 -29.37 -2.40
CA ARG A 72 -10.16 -29.52 -1.83
C ARG A 72 -10.52 -28.53 -0.71
N ALA A 73 -9.82 -27.41 -0.60
CA ALA A 73 -10.14 -26.36 0.37
C ALA A 73 -11.45 -25.66 -0.06
N PRO A 74 -12.33 -25.30 0.89
CA PRO A 74 -13.58 -24.61 0.58
C PRO A 74 -13.31 -23.20 0.05
N LEU A 75 -13.87 -22.87 -1.11
CA LEU A 75 -13.89 -21.51 -1.66
C LEU A 75 -15.14 -20.76 -1.19
N GLY A 76 -15.13 -19.43 -1.31
CA GLY A 76 -16.31 -18.59 -1.00
C GLY A 76 -17.54 -18.82 -1.90
N ASN A 77 -17.41 -19.62 -2.97
CA ASN A 77 -18.48 -19.94 -3.92
C ASN A 77 -19.09 -21.34 -3.68
N ASP A 78 -18.98 -21.89 -2.47
CA ASP A 78 -19.38 -23.25 -2.07
C ASP A 78 -18.72 -24.41 -2.86
N LYS A 79 -17.78 -24.11 -3.76
CA LYS A 79 -16.98 -25.08 -4.51
C LYS A 79 -15.69 -25.44 -3.75
N LEU A 80 -15.13 -26.61 -4.05
CA LEU A 80 -13.83 -27.03 -3.52
C LEU A 80 -12.69 -26.74 -4.51
N CYS A 81 -11.50 -26.47 -3.97
CA CYS A 81 -10.32 -26.21 -4.79
C CYS A 81 -9.88 -27.45 -5.58
N GLU A 82 -9.91 -27.38 -6.91
CA GLU A 82 -9.56 -28.49 -7.80
C GLU A 82 -8.05 -28.64 -8.06
N ARG A 83 -7.23 -27.67 -7.61
CA ARG A 83 -5.78 -27.66 -7.86
C ARG A 83 -5.10 -28.90 -7.28
N MET A 84 -4.12 -29.42 -8.03
CA MET A 84 -3.34 -30.62 -7.71
C MET A 84 -1.84 -30.29 -7.61
N ASP A 85 -1.48 -29.34 -6.74
CA ASP A 85 -0.08 -29.04 -6.49
C ASP A 85 0.55 -30.10 -5.55
N ARG A 86 1.89 -30.23 -5.53
CA ARG A 86 2.58 -31.33 -4.83
C ARG A 86 2.73 -31.14 -3.32
N TYR A 87 2.98 -29.89 -2.90
CA TYR A 87 3.26 -29.56 -1.49
C TYR A 87 2.38 -28.41 -0.98
N LYS A 88 2.23 -27.34 -1.76
CA LYS A 88 1.47 -26.14 -1.39
C LYS A 88 0.61 -25.68 -2.56
N CYS A 89 -0.65 -25.37 -2.27
CA CYS A 89 -1.53 -24.58 -3.12
C CYS A 89 -1.19 -23.09 -2.91
N PRO A 90 -1.00 -22.31 -3.99
CA PRO A 90 -0.71 -20.87 -3.90
C PRO A 90 -1.78 -20.06 -3.16
N PHE A 91 -3.04 -20.51 -3.16
CA PHE A 91 -4.14 -19.80 -2.54
C PHE A 91 -4.40 -20.24 -1.09
N HIS A 92 -4.34 -21.54 -0.81
CA HIS A 92 -4.80 -22.11 0.47
C HIS A 92 -3.66 -22.67 1.33
N GLY A 93 -2.40 -22.55 0.89
CA GLY A 93 -1.24 -23.02 1.64
C GLY A 93 -0.99 -24.52 1.48
N ARG A 94 -0.60 -25.21 2.56
CA ARG A 94 -0.20 -26.63 2.52
C ARG A 94 -1.38 -27.52 2.11
N ILE A 95 -1.16 -28.44 1.16
CA ILE A 95 -2.17 -29.41 0.74
C ILE A 95 -2.22 -30.56 1.75
N ILE A 96 -3.42 -30.84 2.25
CA ILE A 96 -3.73 -31.87 3.25
C ILE A 96 -4.84 -32.79 2.76
N ALA A 97 -5.08 -33.86 3.52
CA ALA A 97 -6.12 -34.85 3.26
C ALA A 97 -7.46 -34.21 3.42
N ARG A 98 -8.26 -34.16 2.36
CA ARG A 98 -9.64 -33.69 2.49
C ARG A 98 -10.60 -34.61 1.78
N ASP A 99 -11.72 -34.86 2.45
CA ASP A 99 -12.82 -35.64 1.94
C ASP A 99 -13.55 -34.89 0.81
N GLU A 100 -14.57 -35.51 0.21
CA GLU A 100 -15.35 -34.90 -0.88
C GLU A 100 -16.09 -33.63 -0.47
N GLN A 101 -16.27 -33.43 0.84
CA GLN A 101 -16.88 -32.26 1.45
C GLN A 101 -15.84 -31.20 1.89
N GLY A 102 -14.55 -31.42 1.62
CA GLY A 102 -13.46 -30.48 1.94
C GLY A 102 -13.03 -30.47 3.42
N GLN A 103 -13.52 -31.42 4.23
CA GLN A 103 -13.12 -31.57 5.62
C GLN A 103 -11.76 -32.30 5.71
N PRO A 104 -10.85 -31.88 6.59
CA PRO A 104 -9.61 -32.61 6.85
C PRO A 104 -9.87 -34.04 7.34
N ALA A 105 -9.20 -35.05 6.77
CA ALA A 105 -9.32 -36.42 7.27
C ALA A 105 -8.62 -36.61 8.63
N ASP A 106 -7.60 -35.81 8.91
CA ASP A 106 -6.91 -35.78 10.21
C ASP A 106 -7.70 -34.92 11.22
N GLU A 107 -8.16 -35.54 12.30
CA GLU A 107 -8.97 -34.87 13.33
C GLU A 107 -8.19 -33.74 14.03
N THR A 108 -6.88 -33.89 14.22
CA THR A 108 -6.03 -32.84 14.81
C THR A 108 -6.02 -31.57 13.97
N ILE A 109 -5.93 -31.71 12.65
CA ILE A 109 -5.95 -30.59 11.71
C ILE A 109 -7.34 -29.97 11.68
N ARG A 110 -8.38 -30.80 11.74
CA ARG A 110 -9.78 -30.36 11.78
C ARG A 110 -10.06 -29.47 13.00
N ILE A 111 -9.66 -29.90 14.20
CA ILE A 111 -9.80 -29.12 15.43
C ILE A 111 -9.05 -27.78 15.31
N GLN A 112 -7.82 -27.79 14.79
CA GLN A 112 -7.05 -26.56 14.59
C GLN A 112 -7.70 -25.58 13.61
N GLU A 113 -8.26 -26.07 12.49
CA GLU A 113 -8.99 -25.20 11.55
C GLU A 113 -10.24 -24.60 12.20
N GLN A 114 -10.99 -25.39 12.98
CA GLN A 114 -12.16 -24.91 13.71
C GLN A 114 -11.80 -23.85 14.76
N GLU A 115 -10.75 -24.06 15.56
CA GLU A 115 -10.28 -23.07 16.53
C GLU A 115 -9.83 -21.77 15.88
N LYS A 116 -9.19 -21.84 14.71
CA LYS A 116 -8.81 -20.65 13.94
C LYS A 116 -10.05 -19.90 13.43
N LEU A 117 -11.05 -20.62 12.94
CA LEU A 117 -12.32 -20.04 12.49
C LEU A 117 -13.10 -19.38 13.63
N THR A 118 -13.14 -20.00 14.82
CA THR A 118 -13.81 -19.41 15.99
C THR A 118 -13.11 -18.15 16.46
N LYS A 119 -11.76 -18.16 16.56
CA LYS A 119 -10.96 -16.98 16.89
C LYS A 119 -11.18 -15.82 15.91
N LYS A 120 -11.19 -16.11 14.60
CA LYS A 120 -11.48 -15.11 13.55
C LYS A 120 -12.90 -14.53 13.64
N ARG A 121 -13.86 -15.27 14.18
CA ARG A 121 -15.24 -14.80 14.36
C ARG A 121 -15.41 -13.93 15.61
N THR A 122 -14.69 -14.24 16.70
CA THR A 122 -14.80 -13.53 17.97
C THR A 122 -13.99 -12.25 18.01
N ILE A 123 -12.84 -12.23 17.32
CA ILE A 123 -11.92 -11.10 17.28
C ILE A 123 -12.18 -10.32 15.98
N PRO A 124 -12.49 -9.02 16.03
CA PRO A 124 -12.51 -8.18 14.83
C PRO A 124 -11.17 -8.25 14.11
N GLU A 125 -11.16 -8.28 12.77
CA GLU A 125 -9.94 -8.40 11.95
C GLU A 125 -8.86 -7.38 12.31
N TRP A 126 -9.24 -6.14 12.62
CA TRP A 126 -8.28 -5.09 13.00
C TRP A 126 -7.68 -5.28 14.42
N GLN A 127 -8.19 -6.24 15.21
CA GLN A 127 -7.75 -6.53 16.58
C GLN A 127 -6.99 -7.88 16.66
N ASP A 128 -6.39 -8.32 15.55
CA ASP A 128 -5.56 -9.52 15.52
C ASP A 128 -4.35 -9.42 16.48
N PRO A 129 -4.08 -10.45 17.32
CA PRO A 129 -3.10 -10.36 18.39
C PRO A 129 -1.65 -10.22 17.88
N GLU A 130 -1.31 -10.93 16.80
CA GLU A 130 0.02 -10.90 16.17
C GLU A 130 0.30 -9.51 15.58
N MET A 131 -0.67 -8.97 14.83
CA MET A 131 -0.59 -7.63 14.28
C MET A 131 -0.46 -6.55 15.38
N LEU A 132 -1.24 -6.66 16.46
CA LEU A 132 -1.17 -5.71 17.57
C LEU A 132 0.17 -5.73 18.29
N GLU A 133 0.83 -6.90 18.37
CA GLU A 133 2.15 -7.03 18.96
C GLU A 133 3.22 -6.34 18.10
N ASP A 134 3.17 -6.53 16.79
CA ASP A 134 4.06 -5.84 15.85
C ASP A 134 3.89 -4.32 15.91
N ILE A 135 2.64 -3.84 15.94
CA ILE A 135 2.35 -2.39 16.04
C ILE A 135 2.84 -1.85 17.39
N ARG A 136 2.69 -2.62 18.48
CA ARG A 136 3.18 -2.25 19.81
C ARG A 136 4.70 -2.21 19.85
N LEU A 137 5.40 -3.15 19.22
CA LEU A 137 6.86 -3.13 19.13
C LEU A 137 7.37 -1.94 18.32
N ALA A 138 6.68 -1.60 17.22
CA ALA A 138 7.04 -0.47 16.37
C ALA A 138 6.73 0.90 17.02
N THR A 139 5.58 1.04 17.68
CA THR A 139 5.04 2.33 18.15
C THR A 139 5.23 2.53 19.66
N GLY A 140 5.42 1.45 20.43
CA GLY A 140 5.45 1.47 21.89
C GLY A 140 4.07 1.66 22.55
N VAL A 141 2.99 1.67 21.77
CA VAL A 141 1.62 1.96 22.24
C VAL A 141 0.74 0.73 22.11
N ASP A 142 0.01 0.39 23.17
CA ASP A 142 -0.97 -0.71 23.15
C ASP A 142 -2.30 -0.23 22.57
N LEU A 143 -2.71 -0.82 21.44
CA LEU A 143 -3.94 -0.45 20.71
C LEU A 143 -5.18 -1.23 21.16
N LYS A 144 -5.05 -2.15 22.14
CA LYS A 144 -6.21 -2.92 22.65
C LYS A 144 -7.26 -1.97 23.26
N ILE A 145 -8.50 -2.07 22.79
CA ILE A 145 -9.62 -1.35 23.38
C ILE A 145 -9.98 -2.02 24.72
N ASN A 146 -9.62 -1.41 25.83
CA ASN A 146 -10.14 -1.80 27.14
C ASN A 146 -11.61 -1.37 27.24
N GLN A 147 -12.53 -2.29 26.97
CA GLN A 147 -13.98 -2.09 27.10
C GLN A 147 -14.42 -1.80 28.56
N GLY A 148 -13.53 -1.92 29.55
CA GLY A 148 -13.87 -1.96 30.98
C GLY A 148 -13.69 -0.66 31.77
N ASN A 149 -12.87 0.31 31.35
CA ASN A 149 -12.55 1.45 32.23
C ASN A 149 -12.87 2.80 31.58
N LYS A 150 -14.16 3.18 31.64
CA LYS A 150 -14.63 4.56 31.39
C LYS A 150 -14.22 5.48 32.56
N THR A 151 -12.93 5.71 32.77
CA THR A 151 -12.51 6.93 33.46
C THR A 151 -12.38 8.03 32.41
N LYS A 152 -13.36 8.94 32.39
CA LYS A 152 -13.39 10.16 31.57
C LYS A 152 -12.20 11.05 31.94
N LYS A 153 -11.00 10.77 31.43
CA LYS A 153 -9.98 11.80 31.26
C LYS A 153 -10.20 12.42 29.90
N LYS A 154 -10.54 13.71 29.91
CA LYS A 154 -10.68 14.58 28.75
C LYS A 154 -9.31 14.62 28.05
N LYS A 155 -9.06 13.67 27.13
CA LYS A 155 -7.88 13.69 26.27
C LYS A 155 -8.05 14.88 25.34
N LYS A 156 -7.05 15.75 25.30
CA LYS A 156 -6.95 16.73 24.22
C LYS A 156 -6.83 15.92 22.94
N ASN A 157 -7.72 16.17 21.99
CA ASN A 157 -7.71 15.52 20.70
C ASN A 157 -6.53 16.08 19.90
N GLU A 158 -5.34 15.57 20.13
CA GLU A 158 -4.19 15.78 19.25
C GLU A 158 -4.14 14.56 18.33
N SER A 159 -5.07 14.53 17.37
CA SER A 159 -4.95 13.65 16.22
C SER A 159 -3.83 14.21 15.34
N GLY A 160 -2.68 13.53 15.29
CA GLY A 160 -1.52 13.91 14.47
C GLY A 160 -1.74 13.87 12.95
N LEU A 161 -2.99 13.97 12.47
CA LEU A 161 -3.30 14.08 11.04
C LEU A 161 -3.64 15.52 10.61
N THR A 162 -3.97 16.42 11.53
CA THR A 162 -3.96 17.88 11.32
C THR A 162 -3.79 18.55 12.68
N GLU A 163 -2.60 19.07 12.97
CA GLU A 163 -2.42 19.95 14.12
C GLU A 163 -3.11 21.28 13.82
N LEU A 164 -4.40 21.42 14.15
CA LEU A 164 -5.14 22.68 14.06
C LEU A 164 -4.43 23.80 14.86
N ALA A 165 -3.63 23.43 15.86
CA ALA A 165 -2.75 24.33 16.60
C ALA A 165 -1.63 24.96 15.74
N ILE A 166 -1.12 24.26 14.72
CA ILE A 166 -0.15 24.82 13.77
C ILE A 166 -0.84 25.90 12.92
N GLU A 167 -2.07 25.67 12.47
CA GLU A 167 -2.83 26.68 11.73
C GLU A 167 -3.13 27.92 12.60
N GLU A 168 -3.37 27.72 13.90
CA GLU A 168 -3.51 28.77 14.92
C GLU A 168 -2.23 29.58 15.17
N ASN A 169 -1.04 29.02 14.94
CA ASN A 169 0.24 29.70 15.12
C ASN A 169 0.76 30.40 13.84
N THR A 170 -0.10 30.62 12.86
CA THR A 170 0.24 31.41 11.67
C THR A 170 0.40 32.89 12.02
N ALA A 171 1.28 33.59 11.30
CA ALA A 171 1.45 35.04 11.45
C ALA A 171 0.12 35.80 11.24
N ARG A 172 -0.70 35.33 10.29
CA ARG A 172 -2.01 35.91 9.98
C ARG A 172 -2.97 35.86 11.18
N LYS A 173 -3.15 34.70 11.82
CA LYS A 173 -4.03 34.58 13.00
C LYS A 173 -3.53 35.36 14.21
N ARG A 174 -2.21 35.45 14.40
CA ARG A 174 -1.61 36.32 15.43
C ARG A 174 -1.97 37.80 15.21
N LEU A 175 -1.84 38.28 13.97
CA LEU A 175 -2.22 39.64 13.60
C LEU A 175 -3.72 39.87 13.71
N GLU A 176 -4.53 38.90 13.28
CA GLU A 176 -5.99 38.92 13.41
C GLU A 176 -6.40 39.13 14.87
N LYS A 177 -5.80 38.40 15.81
CA LYS A 177 -6.05 38.56 17.25
C LYS A 177 -5.69 39.95 17.78
N ILE A 178 -4.65 40.58 17.24
CA ILE A 178 -4.22 41.93 17.63
C ILE A 178 -5.17 42.99 17.06
N LEU A 179 -5.55 42.85 15.78
CA LEU A 179 -6.37 43.81 15.05
C LEU A 179 -7.85 43.75 15.45
N PHE A 180 -8.41 42.55 15.61
CA PHE A 180 -9.82 42.33 15.94
C PHE A 180 -10.11 42.25 17.45
N ASN A 181 -9.16 42.65 18.30
CA ASN A 181 -9.47 42.88 19.70
C ASN A 181 -10.43 44.07 19.83
N GLN A 182 -11.47 43.95 20.65
CA GLN A 182 -12.46 45.00 20.90
C GLN A 182 -11.83 46.34 21.27
N SER A 183 -10.72 46.35 22.02
CA SER A 183 -9.99 47.59 22.35
C SER A 183 -9.29 48.21 21.14
N SER A 184 -8.69 47.40 20.27
CA SER A 184 -8.07 47.83 19.02
C SER A 184 -9.12 48.40 18.07
N LEU A 185 -10.25 47.72 17.88
CA LEU A 185 -11.36 48.19 17.06
C LEU A 185 -11.93 49.52 17.56
N LYS A 186 -12.14 49.66 18.88
CA LYS A 186 -12.57 50.95 19.48
C LYS A 186 -11.58 52.08 19.23
N ARG A 187 -10.27 51.80 19.32
CA ARG A 187 -9.22 52.81 19.05
C ARG A 187 -9.20 53.24 17.59
N ILE A 188 -9.33 52.28 16.67
CA ILE A 188 -9.36 52.54 15.23
C ILE A 188 -10.63 53.33 14.88
N GLY A 189 -11.80 52.91 15.39
CA GLY A 189 -13.05 53.63 15.23
C GLY A 189 -12.96 55.08 15.73
N ALA A 190 -12.51 55.29 16.96
CA ALA A 190 -12.37 56.64 17.51
C ALA A 190 -11.36 57.52 16.75
N ALA A 191 -10.32 56.92 16.14
CA ALA A 191 -9.39 57.66 15.28
C ALA A 191 -10.05 58.08 13.96
N LEU A 192 -10.81 57.17 13.33
CA LEU A 192 -11.58 57.46 12.12
C LEU A 192 -12.66 58.52 12.38
N ASP A 193 -13.39 58.41 13.49
CA ASP A 193 -14.42 59.38 13.89
C ASP A 193 -13.82 60.77 14.13
N ARG A 194 -12.61 60.85 14.72
CA ARG A 194 -11.90 62.12 14.92
C ARG A 194 -11.51 62.75 13.58
N ASP A 195 -10.99 61.95 12.65
CA ASP A 195 -10.62 62.45 11.33
C ASP A 195 -11.83 62.87 10.50
N GLU A 196 -12.93 62.13 10.62
CA GLU A 196 -14.20 62.51 10.00
C GLU A 196 -14.73 63.82 10.57
N ARG A 197 -14.75 63.96 11.90
CA ARG A 197 -15.16 65.20 12.56
C ARG A 197 -14.31 66.39 12.08
N ARG A 198 -12.98 66.24 12.08
CA ARG A 198 -12.06 67.28 11.59
C ARG A 198 -12.35 67.65 10.13
N ARG A 199 -12.50 66.66 9.25
CA ARG A 199 -12.82 66.93 7.83
C ARG A 199 -14.17 67.63 7.67
N ASN A 200 -15.15 67.26 8.50
CA ASN A 200 -16.48 67.87 8.48
C ASN A 200 -16.42 69.31 8.96
N GLU A 201 -15.67 69.60 10.03
CA GLU A 201 -15.42 70.96 10.51
C GLU A 201 -14.68 71.80 9.44
N GLU A 202 -13.60 71.29 8.85
CA GLU A 202 -12.84 72.05 7.85
C GLU A 202 -13.64 72.36 6.58
N LYS A 203 -14.43 71.41 6.08
CA LYS A 203 -15.10 71.54 4.78
C LYS A 203 -16.52 72.09 4.86
N PHE A 204 -17.24 71.77 5.94
CA PHE A 204 -18.68 71.98 6.02
C PHE A 204 -19.11 72.82 7.22
N HIS A 205 -18.19 73.37 8.02
CA HIS A 205 -18.55 74.27 9.13
C HIS A 205 -19.33 75.53 8.68
N HIS A 206 -19.14 75.98 7.44
CA HIS A 206 -19.87 77.12 6.88
C HIS A 206 -21.29 76.78 6.38
N GLN A 207 -21.66 75.50 6.29
CA GLN A 207 -22.99 75.06 5.86
C GLN A 207 -23.81 74.59 7.06
N PHE A 208 -24.81 75.40 7.44
CA PHE A 208 -25.71 75.17 8.58
C PHE A 208 -26.47 73.82 8.54
N ASN A 209 -26.57 73.19 7.36
CA ASN A 209 -27.20 71.88 7.20
C ASN A 209 -26.43 70.73 7.90
N TYR A 210 -25.13 70.91 8.16
CA TYR A 210 -24.28 69.87 8.77
C TYR A 210 -24.02 70.09 10.27
N SER A 211 -24.42 71.23 10.84
CA SER A 211 -24.19 71.56 12.26
C SER A 211 -25.24 70.99 13.24
N LEU A 212 -26.31 70.36 12.74
CA LEU A 212 -27.45 69.91 13.54
C LEU A 212 -27.45 68.41 13.89
N ASN A 213 -26.45 67.65 13.42
CA ASN A 213 -26.32 66.22 13.71
C ASN A 213 -25.18 66.01 14.71
N ASN A 214 -25.46 66.17 16.00
CA ASN A 214 -24.52 65.85 17.08
C ASN A 214 -25.22 65.02 18.17
#